data_AF-A0A7C2ZIY8-F1
#
_entry.id   AF-A0A7C2ZIY8-F1
#
_cell.length_a   1.000
_cell.length_b   1.000
_cell.length_c   1.000
_cell.angle_alpha   90.00
_cell.angle_beta   90.00
_cell.angle_gamma   90.00
#
_symmetry.space_group_name_H-M   'P 1'
#
loop_
_entity.id
_entity.type
_entity.pdbx_description
1 polymer ?
#
loop_
_entity_poly.entity_id
_entity_poly.type
_entity_poly.pdbx_seq_one_letter_code
_entity_poly.pdbx_strand_id
1 'polypeptide(L)'
;MDLRRIIKIKEGIKDLRSKELKEIDIQIDLIKREIQQIDRVAEEINNLIKASFSEGLLLRYRAMLSKKRDLLNKLKELKRLKEERKQRLKEVYKDLKALEILKENFDKMQRFKTNNLEAQNVNFMHLIKRWHKNA
;
A
#
# COMPACT_ATOMS: atom_id res chain seq x y z
N MET A 1 -0.91 -10.12 -23.97
CA MET A 1 -1.45 -9.24 -22.90
C MET A 1 -0.56 -8.01 -22.85
N ASP A 2 -1.10 -6.80 -22.98
CA ASP A 2 -0.32 -5.56 -23.10
C ASP A 2 0.34 -5.20 -21.75
N LEU A 3 1.67 -5.03 -21.73
CA LEU A 3 2.46 -4.62 -20.55
C LEU A 3 1.92 -3.34 -19.91
N ARG A 4 1.38 -2.41 -20.72
CA ARG A 4 0.76 -1.17 -20.22
C ARG A 4 -0.49 -1.46 -19.39
N ARG A 5 -1.30 -2.43 -19.81
CA ARG A 5 -2.50 -2.85 -19.09
C ARG A 5 -2.14 -3.50 -17.75
N ILE A 6 -1.08 -4.29 -17.72
CA ILE A 6 -0.59 -4.95 -16.48
C ILE A 6 -0.09 -3.89 -15.48
N ILE A 7 0.69 -2.91 -15.93
CA ILE A 7 1.17 -1.81 -15.09
C ILE A 7 0.00 -1.04 -14.47
N LYS A 8 -0.98 -0.64 -15.29
CA LYS A 8 -2.17 0.09 -14.82
C LYS A 8 -2.96 -0.68 -13.75
N ILE A 9 -3.10 -2.00 -13.92
CA ILE A 9 -3.75 -2.85 -12.91
C ILE A 9 -2.95 -2.85 -11.60
N LYS A 10 -1.63 -3.01 -11.68
CA LYS A 10 -0.75 -3.00 -10.50
C LYS A 10 -0.71 -1.63 -9.79
N GLU A 11 -0.79 -0.53 -10.53
CA GLU A 11 -0.96 0.82 -9.98
C GLU A 11 -2.27 0.96 -9.20
N GLY A 12 -3.37 0.45 -9.76
CA GLY A 12 -4.66 0.42 -9.06
C GLY A 12 -4.59 -0.38 -7.74
N ILE A 13 -3.90 -1.52 -7.74
CA ILE A 13 -3.68 -2.33 -6.53
C ILE A 13 -2.84 -1.55 -5.49
N LYS A 14 -1.79 -0.84 -5.93
CA LYS A 14 -0.96 0.01 -5.05
C LYS A 14 -1.82 1.08 -4.36
N ASP A 15 -2.68 1.75 -5.12
CA ASP A 15 -3.52 2.83 -4.60
C ASP A 15 -4.56 2.32 -3.61
N LEU A 16 -5.20 1.18 -3.91
CA LEU A 16 -6.13 0.50 -3.00
C LEU A 16 -5.44 0.11 -1.68
N ARG A 17 -4.29 -0.56 -1.75
CA ARG A 17 -3.52 -0.96 -0.56
C ARG A 17 -3.05 0.25 0.26
N SER A 18 -2.74 1.36 -0.39
CA SER A 18 -2.37 2.60 0.30
C SER A 18 -3.55 3.23 1.03
N LYS A 19 -4.76 3.14 0.47
CA LYS A 19 -6.00 3.55 1.15
C LYS A 19 -6.31 2.66 2.35
N GLU A 20 -6.22 1.33 2.20
CA GLU A 20 -6.39 0.38 3.31
C GLU A 20 -5.47 0.71 4.50
N LEU A 21 -4.20 1.05 4.25
CA LEU A 21 -3.26 1.45 5.31
C LEU A 21 -3.68 2.74 6.02
N LYS A 22 -4.20 3.73 5.28
CA LYS A 22 -4.71 4.97 5.88
C LYS A 22 -5.93 4.70 6.75
N GLU A 23 -6.82 3.82 6.32
CA GLU A 23 -7.99 3.42 7.12
C GLU A 23 -7.58 2.72 8.42
N ILE A 24 -6.58 1.83 8.37
CA ILE A 24 -6.02 1.20 9.57
C ILE A 24 -5.41 2.25 10.49
N ASP A 25 -4.73 3.27 9.95
CA ASP A 25 -4.18 4.36 10.75
C ASP A 25 -5.26 5.19 11.46
N ILE A 26 -6.34 5.51 10.77
CA ILE A 26 -7.50 6.18 11.37
C ILE A 26 -8.08 5.32 12.51
N GLN A 27 -8.26 4.02 12.29
CA GLN A 27 -8.77 3.11 13.32
C GLN A 27 -7.86 3.03 14.55
N ILE A 28 -6.54 2.97 14.33
CA ILE A 28 -5.54 2.98 15.40
C ILE A 28 -5.66 4.26 16.24
N ASP A 29 -5.79 5.41 15.59
CA ASP A 29 -5.86 6.69 16.29
C ASP A 29 -7.19 6.87 17.04
N LEU A 30 -8.30 6.37 16.49
CA LEU A 30 -9.58 6.32 17.20
C LEU A 30 -9.48 5.47 18.48
N ILE A 31 -8.91 4.27 18.40
CA ILE A 31 -8.74 3.39 19.57
C ILE A 31 -7.83 4.02 20.62
N LYS A 32 -6.74 4.70 20.22
CA LYS A 32 -5.89 5.43 21.16
C LYS A 32 -6.65 6.52 21.90
N ARG A 33 -7.49 7.29 21.20
CA ARG A 33 -8.34 8.33 21.82
C ARG A 33 -9.34 7.72 22.79
N GLU A 34 -9.95 6.60 22.43
CA GLU A 34 -10.88 5.89 23.31
C GLU A 34 -10.17 5.37 24.58
N ILE A 35 -8.97 4.81 24.46
CA ILE A 35 -8.14 4.41 25.61
C ILE A 35 -7.83 5.60 26.51
N GLN A 36 -7.45 6.75 25.94
CA GLN A 36 -7.18 7.97 26.71
C GLN A 36 -8.42 8.48 27.44
N GLN A 37 -9.59 8.39 26.83
CA GLN A 37 -10.85 8.75 27.47
C GLN A 37 -11.18 7.80 28.63
N ILE A 38 -11.00 6.49 28.43
CA ILE A 38 -11.19 5.50 29.49
C ILE A 38 -10.24 5.75 30.66
N ASP A 39 -8.98 6.12 30.39
CA ASP A 39 -8.01 6.43 31.44
C ASP A 39 -8.42 7.63 32.29
N ARG A 40 -8.95 8.70 31.67
CA ARG A 40 -9.48 9.86 32.39
C ARG A 40 -10.67 9.48 33.27
N VAL A 41 -11.65 8.77 32.70
CA VAL A 41 -12.85 8.35 33.43
C VAL A 41 -12.51 7.36 34.56
N ALA A 42 -11.58 6.44 34.32
CA ALA A 42 -11.12 5.51 35.34
C ALA A 42 -10.46 6.24 36.51
N GLU A 43 -9.65 7.28 36.23
CA GLU A 43 -9.02 8.09 37.28
C GLU A 43 -10.05 8.92 38.08
N GLU A 44 -11.05 9.49 37.42
CA GLU A 44 -12.17 10.16 38.09
C GLU A 44 -12.91 9.20 39.03
N ILE A 45 -13.25 8.00 38.57
CA ILE A 45 -13.90 6.97 39.40
C ILE A 45 -12.99 6.55 40.56
N ASN A 46 -11.68 6.40 40.33
CA ASN A 46 -10.71 6.05 41.37
C ASN A 46 -10.66 7.12 42.47
N ASN A 47 -10.68 8.40 42.09
CA ASN A 47 -10.71 9.51 43.04
C ASN A 47 -12.02 9.55 43.83
N LEU A 48 -13.16 9.25 43.19
CA LEU A 48 -14.44 9.11 43.89
C LEU A 48 -14.41 7.95 44.89
N ILE A 49 -13.86 6.79 44.53
CA ILE A 49 -13.72 5.64 45.45
C ILE A 49 -12.86 6.00 46.66
N LYS A 50 -11.75 6.73 46.46
CA LYS A 50 -10.87 7.18 47.55
C LYS A 50 -11.57 8.18 48.49
N ALA A 51 -12.42 9.05 47.95
CA ALA A 51 -13.18 10.01 48.75
C ALA A 51 -14.34 9.34 49.50
N SER A 52 -15.07 8.45 48.84
CA SER A 52 -16.14 7.66 49.45
C SER A 52 -16.28 6.32 48.75
N PHE A 53 -16.04 5.24 49.51
CA PHE A 53 -16.12 3.90 48.96
C PHE A 53 -17.57 3.55 48.59
N SER A 54 -17.75 3.02 47.37
CA SER A 54 -18.99 2.43 46.90
C SER A 54 -18.68 1.22 46.03
N GLU A 55 -19.33 0.09 46.31
CA GLU A 55 -19.20 -1.12 45.53
C GLU A 55 -19.58 -0.91 44.05
N GLY A 56 -20.60 -0.09 43.80
CA GLY A 56 -21.01 0.28 42.44
C GLY A 56 -19.91 1.04 41.67
N LEU A 57 -19.18 1.93 42.35
CA LEU A 57 -18.03 2.63 41.74
C LEU A 57 -16.88 1.66 41.45
N LEU A 58 -16.60 0.72 42.36
CA LEU A 58 -15.57 -0.30 42.17
C LEU A 58 -15.88 -1.20 40.96
N LEU A 59 -17.13 -1.61 40.80
CA LEU A 59 -17.58 -2.39 39.63
C LEU A 59 -17.41 -1.61 38.32
N ARG A 60 -17.78 -0.32 38.30
CA ARG A 60 -17.58 0.55 37.12
C ARG A 60 -16.09 0.71 36.79
N TYR A 61 -15.25 0.92 37.79
CA TYR A 61 -13.80 1.01 37.60
C TYR A 61 -13.22 -0.28 36.97
N ARG A 62 -13.60 -1.45 37.50
CA ARG A 62 -13.18 -2.74 36.95
C ARG A 62 -13.66 -2.93 35.50
N ALA A 63 -14.90 -2.54 35.19
CA ALA A 63 -15.43 -2.61 33.83
C ALA A 63 -14.63 -1.72 32.86
N MET A 64 -14.25 -0.50 33.28
CA MET A 64 -13.40 0.39 32.49
C MET A 64 -12.02 -0.22 32.21
N LEU A 65 -11.39 -0.83 33.22
CA LEU A 65 -10.10 -1.52 33.05
C LEU A 65 -10.20 -2.73 32.12
N SER A 66 -11.30 -3.49 32.18
CA SER A 66 -11.55 -4.59 31.25
C SER A 66 -11.66 -4.08 29.81
N LYS A 67 -12.49 -3.04 29.59
CA LYS A 67 -12.65 -2.43 28.27
C LYS A 67 -11.33 -1.88 27.73
N LYS A 68 -10.51 -1.24 28.58
CA LYS A 68 -9.16 -0.78 28.22
C LYS A 68 -8.28 -1.94 27.74
N ARG A 69 -8.30 -3.07 28.45
CA ARG A 69 -7.52 -4.25 28.09
C ARG A 69 -7.92 -4.79 26.71
N ASP A 70 -9.22 -4.87 26.44
CA ASP A 70 -9.73 -5.34 25.15
C ASP A 70 -9.31 -4.41 24.01
N LEU A 71 -9.40 -3.09 24.22
CA LEU A 71 -8.94 -2.09 23.25
C LEU A 71 -7.41 -2.14 23.02
N LEU A 72 -6.61 -2.41 24.07
CA LEU A 72 -5.16 -2.58 23.93
C LEU A 72 -4.82 -3.84 23.11
N ASN A 73 -5.55 -4.93 23.30
CA ASN A 73 -5.39 -6.14 22.49
C ASN A 73 -5.74 -5.86 21.02
N LYS A 74 -6.88 -5.22 20.75
CA LYS A 74 -7.29 -4.81 19.40
C LYS A 74 -6.28 -3.85 18.75
N LEU A 75 -5.72 -2.92 19.53
CA LEU A 75 -4.67 -2.01 19.07
C LEU A 75 -3.40 -2.76 18.66
N LYS A 76 -3.01 -3.79 19.43
CA LYS A 76 -1.86 -4.64 19.11
C LYS A 76 -2.09 -5.43 17.81
N GLU A 77 -3.28 -5.99 17.63
CA GLU A 77 -3.66 -6.69 16.40
C GLU A 77 -3.65 -5.76 15.18
N LEU A 78 -4.24 -4.57 15.28
CA LEU A 78 -4.23 -3.58 14.20
C LEU A 78 -2.83 -3.11 13.84
N LYS A 79 -1.95 -2.90 14.83
CA LYS A 79 -0.54 -2.55 14.57
C LYS A 79 0.19 -3.66 13.83
N ARG A 80 -0.04 -4.92 14.20
CA ARG A 80 0.52 -6.08 13.50
C ARG A 80 0.00 -6.15 12.06
N LEU A 81 -1.31 -6.03 11.87
CA LEU A 81 -1.95 -6.01 10.55
C LEU A 81 -1.40 -4.88 9.68
N LYS A 82 -1.20 -3.69 10.24
CA LYS A 82 -0.59 -2.55 9.55
C LYS A 82 0.79 -2.90 9.00
N GLU A 83 1.64 -3.52 9.82
CA GLU A 83 3.00 -3.86 9.38
C GLU A 83 2.99 -4.93 8.28
N GLU A 84 2.15 -5.95 8.41
CA GLU A 84 1.96 -6.97 7.37
C GLU A 84 1.48 -6.34 6.05
N ARG A 85 0.52 -5.42 6.10
CA ARG A 85 0.01 -4.70 4.91
C ARG A 85 1.06 -3.77 4.31
N LYS A 86 1.88 -3.13 5.13
CA LYS A 86 3.00 -2.28 4.70
C LYS A 86 4.07 -3.08 3.97
N GLN A 87 4.40 -4.28 4.44
CA GLN A 87 5.32 -5.20 3.75
C GLN A 87 4.77 -5.59 2.38
N ARG A 88 3.50 -6.01 2.31
CA ARG A 88 2.82 -6.32 1.04
C ARG A 88 2.76 -5.13 0.08
N LEU A 89 2.63 -3.90 0.58
CA LEU A 89 2.68 -2.71 -0.26
C LEU A 89 4.08 -2.50 -0.85
N LYS A 90 5.15 -2.69 -0.05
CA LYS A 90 6.54 -2.62 -0.55
C LYS A 90 6.80 -3.60 -1.69
N GLU A 91 6.24 -4.81 -1.61
CA GLU A 91 6.34 -5.80 -2.70
C GLU A 91 5.70 -5.29 -3.99
N VAL A 92 4.52 -4.66 -3.91
CA VAL A 92 3.86 -4.08 -5.09
C VAL A 92 4.70 -2.96 -5.72
N TYR A 93 5.37 -2.14 -4.92
CA TYR A 93 6.30 -1.14 -5.44
C TYR A 93 7.49 -1.77 -6.17
N LYS A 94 8.05 -2.86 -5.63
CA LYS A 94 9.13 -3.60 -6.29
C LYS A 94 8.66 -4.20 -7.62
N ASP A 95 7.48 -4.81 -7.64
CA ASP A 95 6.86 -5.36 -8.86
C ASP A 95 6.67 -4.28 -9.93
N LEU A 96 6.13 -3.12 -9.55
CA LEU A 96 5.90 -2.01 -10.48
C LEU A 96 7.21 -1.54 -11.10
N LYS A 97 8.26 -1.37 -10.29
CA LYS A 97 9.59 -0.99 -10.78
C LYS A 97 10.16 -2.03 -11.75
N ALA A 98 9.98 -3.32 -11.46
CA ALA A 98 10.41 -4.37 -12.37
C ALA A 98 9.64 -4.34 -13.71
N LEU A 99 8.34 -4.08 -13.67
CA LEU A 99 7.51 -3.94 -14.86
C LEU A 99 7.88 -2.71 -15.70
N GLU A 100 8.25 -1.60 -15.07
CA GLU A 100 8.76 -0.41 -15.76
C GLU A 100 10.05 -0.72 -16.54
N ILE A 101 11.01 -1.40 -15.91
CA ILE A 101 12.26 -1.82 -16.57
C ILE A 101 11.96 -2.74 -17.76
N LEU A 102 11.04 -3.70 -17.59
CA LEU A 102 10.63 -4.59 -18.68
C LEU A 102 9.98 -3.82 -19.84
N LYS A 103 9.14 -2.83 -19.54
CA LYS A 103 8.53 -1.96 -20.54
C LYS A 103 9.59 -1.17 -21.31
N GLU A 104 10.54 -0.55 -20.62
CA GLU A 104 11.63 0.19 -21.27
C GLU A 104 12.47 -0.70 -22.19
N ASN A 105 12.82 -1.90 -21.73
CA ASN A 105 13.58 -2.85 -22.53
C ASN A 105 12.80 -3.34 -23.75
N PHE A 106 11.50 -3.59 -23.59
CA PHE A 106 10.61 -3.94 -24.69
C PHE A 106 10.52 -2.79 -25.72
N ASP A 107 10.34 -1.56 -25.26
CA ASP A 107 10.28 -0.38 -26.14
C ASP A 107 11.61 -0.16 -26.88
N LYS A 108 12.75 -0.36 -26.21
CA LYS A 108 14.09 -0.31 -26.85
C LYS A 108 14.24 -1.39 -27.93
N MET A 109 13.83 -2.63 -27.64
CA MET A 109 13.90 -3.73 -28.61
C MET A 109 13.00 -3.46 -29.81
N GLN A 110 11.79 -2.94 -29.61
CA GLN A 110 10.88 -2.58 -30.71
C GLN A 110 11.50 -1.49 -31.60
N ARG A 111 12.03 -0.42 -31.01
CA ARG A 111 12.74 0.63 -31.76
C ARG A 111 13.92 0.06 -32.57
N PHE A 112 14.71 -0.82 -31.97
CA PHE A 112 15.82 -1.46 -32.67
C PHE A 112 15.35 -2.29 -33.87
N LYS A 113 14.27 -3.07 -33.72
CA LYS A 113 13.69 -3.84 -34.82
C LYS A 113 13.16 -2.95 -35.94
N THR A 114 12.44 -1.88 -35.60
CA THR A 114 11.92 -0.91 -36.59
C THR A 114 13.06 -0.26 -37.37
N ASN A 115 14.07 0.26 -36.67
CA ASN A 115 15.25 0.88 -37.31
C ASN A 115 16.00 -0.09 -38.22
N ASN A 116 16.13 -1.36 -37.82
CA ASN A 116 16.79 -2.37 -38.64
C ASN A 116 15.99 -2.70 -39.92
N LEU A 117 14.66 -2.81 -39.82
CA LEU A 117 13.79 -3.01 -40.98
C LEU A 117 13.86 -1.81 -41.94
N GLU A 118 13.85 -0.58 -41.41
CA GLU A 118 14.02 0.64 -42.21
C GLU A 118 15.37 0.65 -42.94
N ALA A 119 16.47 0.30 -42.24
CA ALA A 119 17.80 0.22 -42.85
C ALA A 119 17.87 -0.84 -43.96
N GLN A 120 17.27 -2.02 -43.73
CA GLN A 120 17.18 -3.08 -44.74
C GLN A 120 16.38 -2.61 -45.98
N ASN A 121 15.25 -1.93 -45.77
CA ASN A 121 14.44 -1.38 -46.86
C ASN A 121 15.19 -0.31 -47.67
N VAL A 122 15.92 0.59 -47.00
CA VAL A 122 16.75 1.60 -47.67
C VAL A 122 17.85 0.95 -48.50
N ASN A 123 18.56 -0.03 -47.92
CA ASN A 123 19.59 -0.79 -48.64
C ASN A 123 19.03 -1.52 -49.86
N PHE A 124 17.86 -2.15 -49.72
CA PHE A 124 17.17 -2.83 -50.82
C PHE A 124 16.81 -1.85 -51.95
N MET A 125 16.27 -0.67 -51.61
CA MET A 125 15.95 0.37 -52.58
C MET A 125 17.20 0.92 -53.30
N HIS A 126 18.33 1.04 -52.58
CA HIS A 126 19.61 1.40 -53.21
C HIS A 126 20.08 0.35 -54.21
N LEU A 127 19.94 -0.95 -53.88
CA LEU A 127 20.28 -2.03 -54.79
C LEU A 127 19.40 -2.01 -56.06
N ILE A 128 18.08 -1.84 -55.92
CA ILE A 128 17.15 -1.69 -57.06
C ILE A 128 17.57 -0.52 -57.95
N LYS A 129 17.82 0.66 -57.36
CA LYS A 129 18.24 1.85 -58.12
C LYS A 129 19.56 1.64 -58.86
N ARG A 130 20.51 0.92 -58.24
CA ARG A 130 21.81 0.62 -58.86
C ARG A 130 21.66 -0.35 -60.02
N TRP A 131 20.79 -1.36 -59.89
CA TRP A 131 20.50 -2.32 -60.95
C TRP A 131 19.88 -1.63 -62.17
N HIS A 132 18.87 -0.76 -61.97
CA HIS A 132 18.26 0.02 -63.05
C HIS A 132 19.19 1.03 -63.73
N LYS A 133 20.26 1.49 -63.07
CA LYS A 133 21.26 2.37 -63.70
C LYS A 133 22.28 1.63 -64.55
N ASN A 134 22.45 0.33 -64.33
CA ASN A 134 23.46 -0.51 -64.98
C ASN A 134 22.84 -1.48 -66.01
N ALA A 135 21.53 -1.42 -66.22
CA ALA A 135 20.77 -2.17 -67.23
C ALA A 135 20.38 -1.22 -68.36
#